data_AF-A0A3L6JCW2-F1
#
_entry.id   AF-A0A3L6JCW2-F1
#
_cell.length_a   1.000
_cell.length_b   1.000
_cell.length_c   1.000
_cell.angle_alpha   90.00
_cell.angle_beta   90.00
_cell.angle_gamma   90.00
#
_symmetry.space_group_name_H-M   'P 1'
#
loop_
_entity.id
_entity.type
_entity.pdbx_description
1 polymer ?
#
loop_
_entity_poly.entity_id
_entity_poly.type
_entity_poly.pdbx_seq_one_letter_code
_entity_poly.pdbx_strand_id
1 'polypeptide(L)'
;MSDEVPERREVVRSTVVSVILAVVFLILAIALWAWSAPGLVSPVSYLNSINPYISVVLEILAMFGFFVFITVTVVNLRLGLTEIRAGWTEVVTTIVLVTIVSWAMFGASISGASLILSLAFVVYLYLLQD
;
A
#
# COMPACT_ATOMS: atom_id res chain seq x y z
N MET A 1 1.19 -19.53 22.71
CA MET A 1 -0.06 -19.00 22.11
C MET A 1 -0.60 -20.10 21.23
N SER A 2 -1.86 -20.52 21.36
CA SER A 2 -2.37 -21.64 20.56
C SER A 2 -2.26 -21.29 19.08
N ASP A 3 -1.64 -22.17 18.30
CA ASP A 3 -1.63 -22.13 16.83
C ASP A 3 -3.03 -22.48 16.29
N GLU A 4 -4.04 -21.73 16.74
CA GLU A 4 -5.37 -21.80 16.17
C GLU A 4 -5.32 -21.10 14.82
N VAL A 5 -5.37 -21.91 13.76
CA VAL A 5 -5.60 -21.42 12.41
C VAL A 5 -6.89 -20.58 12.46
N PRO A 6 -6.84 -19.28 12.10
CA PRO A 6 -8.00 -18.41 12.22
C PRO A 6 -9.18 -18.97 11.42
N GLU A 7 -10.40 -18.81 11.94
CA GLU A 7 -11.60 -19.34 11.30
C GLU A 7 -11.69 -18.82 9.85
N ARG A 8 -12.00 -19.70 8.89
CA ARG A 8 -12.09 -19.34 7.46
C ARG A 8 -12.95 -18.10 7.22
N ARG A 9 -14.03 -17.92 8.00
CA ARG A 9 -14.93 -16.76 7.91
C ARG A 9 -14.23 -15.44 8.26
N GLU A 10 -13.35 -15.45 9.24
CA GLU A 10 -12.58 -14.27 9.66
C GLU A 10 -11.53 -13.89 8.63
N VAL A 11 -10.81 -14.89 8.09
CA VAL A 11 -9.83 -14.69 7.01
C VAL A 11 -10.50 -14.10 5.76
N VAL A 12 -11.67 -14.62 5.38
CA VAL A 12 -12.44 -14.08 4.24
C VAL A 12 -12.89 -12.64 4.50
N ARG A 13 -13.43 -12.34 5.69
CA ARG A 13 -13.87 -10.99 6.03
C ARG A 13 -12.71 -9.99 6.03
N SER A 14 -11.58 -10.37 6.63
CA SER A 14 -10.35 -9.57 6.63
C SER A 14 -9.85 -9.31 5.21
N THR A 15 -9.86 -10.33 4.35
CA THR A 15 -9.48 -10.21 2.94
C THR A 15 -10.39 -9.27 2.17
N VAL A 16 -11.71 -9.35 2.35
CA VAL A 16 -12.64 -8.43 1.67
C VAL A 16 -12.38 -6.99 2.08
N VAL A 17 -12.18 -6.73 3.37
CA VAL A 17 -11.88 -5.38 3.87
C VAL A 17 -10.53 -4.89 3.33
N SER A 18 -9.49 -5.73 3.34
CA SER A 18 -8.16 -5.35 2.85
C SER A 18 -8.18 -5.09 1.34
N VAL A 19 -8.93 -5.86 0.55
CA VAL A 19 -9.11 -5.62 -0.88
C VAL A 19 -9.80 -4.29 -1.13
N ILE A 20 -10.91 -4.01 -0.43
CA ILE A 20 -11.65 -2.75 -0.58
C ILE A 20 -10.74 -1.56 -0.26
N LEU A 21 -10.00 -1.63 0.86
CA LEU A 21 -9.11 -0.54 1.25
C LEU A 21 -7.94 -0.39 0.28
N ALA A 22 -7.33 -1.48 -0.18
CA ALA A 22 -6.28 -1.42 -1.20
C ALA A 22 -6.78 -0.74 -2.47
N VAL A 23 -7.99 -1.09 -2.93
CA VAL A 23 -8.61 -0.47 -4.11
C VAL A 23 -8.89 1.02 -3.87
N VAL A 24 -9.41 1.40 -2.70
CA VAL A 24 -9.64 2.81 -2.35
C VAL A 24 -8.34 3.61 -2.41
N PHE A 25 -7.27 3.11 -1.78
CA PHE A 25 -5.97 3.80 -1.80
C PHE A 25 -5.37 3.84 -3.21
N LEU A 26 -5.55 2.80 -4.02
CA LEU A 26 -5.11 2.81 -5.41
C LEU A 26 -5.89 3.84 -6.25
N ILE A 27 -7.21 3.95 -6.07
CA ILE A 27 -8.03 4.96 -6.75
C ILE A 27 -7.57 6.37 -6.34
N LEU A 28 -7.29 6.60 -5.06
CA LEU A 28 -6.76 7.88 -4.58
C LEU A 28 -5.40 8.20 -5.21
N ALA A 29 -4.48 7.22 -5.27
CA ALA A 29 -3.20 7.39 -5.94
C ALA A 29 -3.37 7.72 -7.43
N ILE A 30 -4.25 7.01 -8.14
CA ILE A 30 -4.53 7.28 -9.55
C ILE A 30 -5.14 8.67 -9.75
N ALA A 31 -6.05 9.10 -8.86
CA ALA A 31 -6.65 10.43 -8.92
C ALA A 31 -5.60 11.54 -8.71
N LEU A 32 -4.74 11.40 -7.71
CA LEU A 32 -3.64 12.35 -7.46
C LEU A 32 -2.67 12.41 -8.64
N TRP A 33 -2.30 11.24 -9.17
CA TRP A 33 -1.44 11.13 -10.35
C TRP A 33 -2.06 11.82 -11.57
N ALA A 34 -3.33 11.53 -11.89
CA ALA A 34 -4.03 12.13 -13.02
C ALA A 34 -4.15 13.66 -12.88
N TRP A 35 -4.37 14.16 -11.66
CA TRP A 35 -4.47 15.59 -11.36
C TRP A 35 -3.13 16.32 -11.25
N SER A 36 -2.02 15.58 -11.15
CA SER A 36 -0.67 16.13 -11.22
C SER A 36 -0.23 16.48 -12.65
N ALA A 37 -1.00 16.07 -13.66
CA ALA A 37 -0.69 16.33 -15.07
C ALA A 37 -0.72 17.85 -15.39
N PRO A 38 0.26 18.34 -16.17
CA PRO A 38 0.36 19.77 -16.49
C PRO A 38 -0.82 20.25 -17.34
N GLY A 39 -1.33 21.44 -17.00
CA GLY A 39 -2.37 22.13 -17.79
C GLY A 39 -3.82 21.90 -17.32
N LEU A 40 -4.05 21.15 -16.25
CA LEU A 40 -5.37 20.94 -15.66
C LEU A 40 -5.56 21.83 -14.42
N VAL A 41 -6.70 22.53 -14.34
CA VAL A 41 -7.18 23.10 -13.07
C VAL A 41 -7.67 21.93 -12.22
N SER A 42 -6.86 21.54 -11.23
CA SER A 42 -7.09 20.34 -10.43
C SER A 42 -7.04 20.63 -8.93
N PRO A 43 -7.66 19.79 -8.09
CA PRO A 43 -7.51 19.89 -6.64
C PRO A 43 -6.03 19.88 -6.21
N VAL A 44 -5.17 19.13 -6.90
CA VAL A 44 -3.72 19.10 -6.65
C VAL A 44 -3.08 20.46 -6.95
N SER A 45 -3.46 21.11 -8.05
CA SER A 45 -2.96 22.45 -8.38
C SER A 45 -3.35 23.50 -7.32
N TYR A 46 -4.56 23.39 -6.76
CA TYR A 46 -5.00 24.24 -5.67
C TYR A 46 -4.22 23.97 -4.38
N LEU A 47 -4.06 22.70 -3.99
CA LEU A 47 -3.25 22.32 -2.83
C LEU A 47 -1.80 22.83 -2.95
N ASN A 48 -1.22 22.72 -4.14
CA ASN A 48 0.13 23.22 -4.42
C ASN A 48 0.25 24.73 -4.30
N SER A 49 -0.82 25.49 -4.61
CA SER A 49 -0.84 26.94 -4.42
C SER A 49 -0.84 27.36 -2.95
N ILE A 50 -1.34 26.49 -2.06
CA ILE A 50 -1.27 26.69 -0.60
C ILE A 50 0.11 26.28 -0.08
N ASN A 51 0.50 25.03 -0.36
CA ASN A 51 1.81 24.49 -0.01
C ASN A 51 2.15 23.30 -0.92
N PRO A 52 3.28 23.35 -1.66
CA PRO A 52 3.67 22.31 -2.60
C PRO A 52 3.96 20.95 -1.96
N TYR A 53 4.21 20.88 -0.65
CA TYR A 53 4.48 19.62 0.04
C TYR A 53 3.22 18.83 0.39
N ILE A 54 2.03 19.44 0.38
CA ILE A 54 0.79 18.75 0.77
C ILE A 54 0.47 17.64 -0.23
N SER A 55 0.57 17.92 -1.54
CA SER A 55 0.34 16.93 -2.59
C SER A 55 1.31 15.76 -2.46
N VAL A 56 2.60 16.05 -2.30
CA VAL A 56 3.66 15.05 -2.11
C VAL A 56 3.38 14.15 -0.91
N VAL A 57 2.98 14.72 0.23
CA VAL A 57 2.63 13.93 1.42
C VAL A 57 1.40 13.05 1.16
N LEU A 58 0.37 13.56 0.50
CA LEU A 58 -0.82 12.77 0.16
C LEU A 58 -0.49 11.62 -0.80
N GLU A 59 0.37 11.84 -1.78
CA GLU A 59 0.82 10.81 -2.73
C GLU A 59 1.62 9.71 -2.03
N ILE A 60 2.53 10.09 -1.13
CA ILE A 60 3.29 9.15 -0.29
C ILE A 60 2.35 8.32 0.59
N LEU A 61 1.39 8.97 1.28
CA LEU A 61 0.42 8.30 2.14
C LEU A 61 -0.52 7.39 1.34
N ALA A 62 -0.89 7.78 0.12
CA ALA A 62 -1.73 6.96 -0.74
C ALA A 62 -1.01 5.67 -1.16
N MET A 63 0.24 5.77 -1.59
CA MET A 63 1.05 4.61 -1.98
C MET A 63 1.42 3.73 -0.78
N PHE A 64 1.72 4.33 0.37
CA PHE A 64 1.96 3.58 1.61
C PHE A 64 0.69 2.86 2.08
N GLY A 65 -0.47 3.52 2.07
CA GLY A 65 -1.75 2.89 2.40
C GLY A 65 -2.06 1.73 1.45
N PHE A 66 -1.86 1.93 0.14
CA PHE A 66 -1.98 0.85 -0.84
C PHE A 66 -1.08 -0.34 -0.50
N PHE A 67 0.20 -0.09 -0.20
CA PHE A 67 1.16 -1.12 0.20
C PHE A 67 0.70 -1.93 1.42
N VAL A 68 0.23 -1.26 2.48
CA VAL A 68 -0.22 -1.93 3.71
C VAL A 68 -1.38 -2.88 3.40
N PHE A 69 -2.43 -2.40 2.73
CA PHE A 69 -3.62 -3.20 2.50
C PHE A 69 -3.44 -4.28 1.43
N ILE A 70 -2.62 -4.03 0.40
CA ILE A 70 -2.31 -5.07 -0.58
C ILE A 70 -1.43 -6.15 0.03
N THR A 71 -0.49 -5.81 0.92
CA THR A 71 0.32 -6.80 1.66
C THR A 71 -0.57 -7.70 2.51
N VAL A 72 -1.49 -7.14 3.29
CA VAL A 72 -2.46 -7.92 4.08
C VAL A 72 -3.30 -8.83 3.17
N THR A 73 -3.73 -8.32 2.01
CA THR A 73 -4.49 -9.10 1.03
C THR A 73 -3.69 -10.29 0.51
N VAL A 74 -2.43 -10.09 0.11
CA VAL A 74 -1.55 -11.15 -0.39
C VAL A 74 -1.31 -12.21 0.69
N VAL A 75 -1.07 -11.77 1.93
CA VAL A 75 -0.87 -12.67 3.08
C VAL A 75 -2.11 -13.53 3.33
N ASN A 76 -3.29 -12.91 3.39
CA ASN A 76 -4.54 -13.64 3.61
C ASN A 76 -4.90 -14.56 2.44
N LEU A 77 -4.65 -14.15 1.20
CA LEU A 77 -4.87 -14.98 0.01
C LEU A 77 -3.99 -16.22 0.01
N ARG A 78 -2.69 -16.06 0.33
CA ARG A 78 -1.77 -17.21 0.49
C ARG A 78 -2.30 -18.15 1.56
N LEU A 79 -2.62 -17.64 2.75
CA LEU A 79 -3.15 -18.46 3.84
C LEU A 79 -4.44 -19.17 3.44
N GLY A 80 -5.36 -18.50 2.74
CA GLY A 80 -6.63 -19.08 2.31
C GLY A 80 -6.51 -20.13 1.20
N LEU A 81 -5.53 -20.00 0.30
CA LEU A 81 -5.33 -20.90 -0.84
C LEU A 81 -4.43 -22.09 -0.51
N THR A 82 -3.36 -21.87 0.26
CA THR A 82 -2.34 -22.90 0.53
C THR A 82 -2.38 -23.42 1.96
N GLU A 83 -3.17 -22.82 2.86
CA GLU A 83 -3.19 -23.13 4.30
C GLU A 83 -1.81 -22.98 4.98
N ILE A 84 -0.87 -22.32 4.28
CA ILE A 84 0.49 -22.02 4.73
C ILE A 84 0.56 -20.51 4.96
N ARG A 85 1.09 -20.10 6.11
CA ARG A 85 1.34 -18.68 6.41
C ARG A 85 2.26 -18.08 5.35
N ALA A 86 1.92 -16.88 4.88
CA ALA A 86 2.73 -16.19 3.89
C ALA A 86 4.14 -15.93 4.43
N GLY A 87 5.13 -16.14 3.56
CA GLY A 87 6.52 -15.93 3.89
C GLY A 87 7.00 -14.52 3.57
N TRP A 88 8.29 -14.30 3.85
CA TRP A 88 9.01 -13.09 3.48
C TRP A 88 9.01 -12.82 1.98
N THR A 89 8.95 -13.87 1.16
CA THR A 89 8.95 -13.75 -0.30
C THR A 89 7.76 -12.93 -0.80
N GLU A 90 6.57 -13.12 -0.24
CA GLU A 90 5.35 -12.42 -0.65
C GLU A 90 5.40 -10.94 -0.28
N VAL A 91 5.89 -10.64 0.92
CA VAL A 91 6.07 -9.26 1.40
C VAL A 91 7.10 -8.52 0.55
N VAL A 92 8.25 -9.15 0.27
CA VAL A 92 9.29 -8.59 -0.59
C VAL A 92 8.83 -8.46 -2.04
N THR A 93 8.05 -9.41 -2.56
CA THR A 93 7.50 -9.28 -3.92
C THR A 93 6.53 -8.09 -3.98
N THR A 94 5.70 -7.93 -2.95
CA THR A 94 4.73 -6.84 -2.86
C THR A 94 5.43 -5.48 -2.75
N ILE A 95 6.48 -5.35 -1.94
CA ILE A 95 7.21 -4.07 -1.81
C ILE A 95 7.87 -3.67 -3.13
N VAL A 96 8.46 -4.62 -3.86
CA VAL A 96 9.07 -4.36 -5.17
C VAL A 96 8.01 -3.90 -6.18
N LEU A 97 6.87 -4.60 -6.24
CA LEU A 97 5.77 -4.25 -7.15
C LEU A 97 5.24 -2.84 -6.87
N VAL A 98 4.93 -2.53 -5.60
CA VAL A 98 4.41 -1.20 -5.23
C VAL A 98 5.46 -0.11 -5.49
N THR A 99 6.74 -0.40 -5.28
CA THR A 99 7.82 0.55 -5.59
C THR A 99 7.88 0.88 -7.07
N ILE A 100 7.79 -0.14 -7.96
CA ILE A 100 7.77 0.04 -9.41
C ILE A 100 6.54 0.85 -9.84
N VAL A 101 5.36 0.53 -9.31
CA VAL A 101 4.11 1.27 -9.61
C VAL A 101 4.22 2.72 -9.14
N SER A 102 4.70 2.95 -7.91
CA SER A 102 4.91 4.29 -7.37
C SER A 102 5.90 5.09 -8.21
N TRP A 103 6.97 4.46 -8.69
CA TRP A 103 7.97 5.11 -9.53
C TRP A 103 7.37 5.47 -10.90
N ALA A 104 6.60 4.58 -11.50
CA ALA A 104 5.96 4.82 -12.79
C ALA A 104 4.93 5.95 -12.73
N MET A 105 4.18 6.07 -11.63
CA MET A 105 3.19 7.12 -11.46
C MET A 105 3.85 8.45 -11.05
N PHE A 106 4.66 8.44 -10.00
CA PHE A 106 5.05 9.66 -9.30
C PHE A 106 6.56 9.98 -9.38
N GLY A 107 7.34 9.12 -10.03
CA GLY A 107 8.79 9.28 -10.13
C GLY A 107 9.56 8.90 -8.87
N ALA A 108 10.86 9.18 -8.89
CA ALA A 108 11.81 8.66 -7.91
C ALA A 108 11.62 9.20 -6.49
N SER A 109 11.23 10.48 -6.33
CA SER A 109 11.12 11.10 -5.00
C SER A 109 10.02 10.46 -4.15
N ILE A 110 8.83 10.30 -4.72
CA ILE A 110 7.67 9.74 -4.03
C ILE A 110 7.82 8.23 -3.86
N SER A 111 8.37 7.55 -4.87
CA SER A 111 8.72 6.12 -4.76
C SER A 111 9.73 5.86 -3.64
N GLY A 112 10.80 6.66 -3.54
CA GLY A 112 11.81 6.52 -2.50
C GLY A 112 11.24 6.74 -1.10
N ALA A 113 10.45 7.81 -0.90
CA ALA A 113 9.82 8.07 0.39
C ALA A 113 8.80 6.98 0.78
N SER A 114 7.99 6.52 -0.18
CA SER A 114 7.02 5.44 0.05
C SER A 114 7.71 4.12 0.36
N LEU A 115 8.84 3.81 -0.30
CA LEU A 115 9.66 2.64 -0.03
C LEU A 115 10.24 2.69 1.40
N ILE A 116 10.76 3.83 1.84
CA ILE A 116 11.30 3.98 3.21
C ILE A 116 10.20 3.71 4.25
N LEU A 117 9.01 4.29 4.08
CA LEU A 117 7.88 4.02 4.98
C LEU A 117 7.44 2.56 4.94
N SER A 118 7.40 1.97 3.74
CA SER A 118 7.04 0.56 3.55
C SER A 118 8.04 -0.36 4.22
N LEU A 119 9.35 -0.08 4.13
CA LEU A 119 10.40 -0.81 4.83
C LEU A 119 10.25 -0.70 6.35
N ALA A 120 9.96 0.49 6.88
CA ALA A 120 9.71 0.67 8.30
C ALA A 120 8.52 -0.18 8.78
N PHE A 121 7.45 -0.26 7.98
CA PHE A 121 6.31 -1.13 8.26
C PHE A 121 6.68 -2.62 8.20
N VAL A 122 7.49 -3.03 7.23
CA VAL A 122 7.99 -4.41 7.14
C VAL A 122 8.84 -4.80 8.35
N VAL A 123 9.71 -3.91 8.82
CA VAL A 123 10.47 -4.10 10.06
C VAL A 123 9.53 -4.21 11.27
N TYR A 124 8.50 -3.37 11.34
CA TYR A 124 7.49 -3.46 12.39
C TYR A 124 6.78 -4.83 12.37
N LEU A 125 6.40 -5.34 11.19
CA LEU A 125 5.83 -6.67 11.07
C LEU A 125 6.80 -7.78 11.50
N TYR A 126 8.10 -7.64 11.19
CA TYR A 126 9.13 -8.59 11.66
C TYR A 126 9.17 -8.65 13.18
N LEU A 127 9.23 -7.49 13.84
CA LEU A 127 9.30 -7.40 15.30
C LEU A 127 8.05 -7.93 16.02
N LEU A 128 6.91 -8.03 15.33
CA LEU A 128 5.69 -8.64 15.87
C LEU A 128 5.64 -10.17 15.72
N GLN A 129 6.55 -10.76 14.95
CA GLN A 129 6.62 -12.21 14.76
C GLN A 129 7.42 -12.91 15.85
N ASP A 130 8.23 -12.17 16.62
CA ASP A 130 8.97 -12.62 17.80
C ASP A 130 8.14 -12.51 19.09
#